data_AF-A0A239X166-F1
#
_entry.id   AF-A0A239X166-F1
#
_cell.length_a   1.000
_cell.length_b   1.000
_cell.length_c   1.000
_cell.angle_alpha   90.00
_cell.angle_beta   90.00
_cell.angle_gamma   90.00
#
_symmetry.space_group_name_H-M   'P 1'
#
loop_
_entity.id
_entity.type
_entity.pdbx_description
1 polymer ?
#
loop_
_entity_poly.entity_id
_entity_poly.type
_entity_poly.pdbx_seq_one_letter_code
_entity_poly.pdbx_strand_id
1 'polypeptide(L)' 'MNLVKTRKVGNSVTVTLPKDLGVDTGQEFLIQKGDNDIIILVPKVPNPFDGKTDLTMNDDFEGVRLLDNEI' A
#
# COMPACT_ATOMS: atom_id res chain seq x y z
N MET A 1 2.40 -7.57 -20.94
CA MET A 1 2.11 -8.72 -20.04
C MET A 1 3.41 -9.48 -19.85
N ASN A 2 3.96 -9.46 -18.64
CA ASN A 2 5.25 -10.09 -18.35
C ASN A 2 5.01 -11.47 -17.72
N LEU A 3 5.60 -12.50 -18.30
CA LEU A 3 5.57 -13.84 -17.74
C LEU A 3 6.74 -14.00 -16.77
N VAL A 4 6.44 -14.40 -15.54
CA VAL A 4 7.44 -14.68 -14.51
C VAL A 4 7.28 -16.11 -14.03
N LYS A 5 8.39 -16.75 -13.67
CA LYS A 5 8.41 -18.12 -13.16
C LYS A 5 8.72 -18.11 -11.67
N THR A 6 8.01 -18.93 -10.91
CA THR A 6 8.31 -19.18 -9.50
C THR A 6 9.65 -19.89 -9.35
N ARG A 7 10.35 -19.62 -8.24
CA ARG A 7 11.59 -20.32 -7.86
C ARG A 7 11.57 -20.72 -6.39
N LYS A 8 12.21 -21.84 -6.07
CA LYS A 8 12.41 -22.28 -4.68
C LYS A 8 13.59 -21.53 -4.08
N VAL A 9 13.41 -20.94 -2.91
CA VAL A 9 14.45 -20.29 -2.12
C VAL A 9 14.34 -20.80 -0.68
N GLY A 10 15.29 -21.62 -0.26
CA GLY A 10 15.20 -22.33 1.03
C GLY A 10 13.98 -23.24 1.10
N ASN A 11 13.13 -23.02 2.10
CA ASN A 11 11.85 -23.75 2.27
C ASN A 11 10.64 -23.01 1.66
N SER A 12 10.88 -21.96 0.87
CA SER A 12 9.82 -21.08 0.36
C SER A 12 9.77 -21.06 -1.17
N VAL A 13 8.63 -20.63 -1.72
CA VAL A 13 8.45 -20.30 -3.14
C VAL A 13 8.41 -18.79 -3.29
N THR A 14 9.13 -18.27 -4.27
CA THR A 14 9.22 -16.83 -4.54
C THR A 14 8.88 -16.53 -5.99
N VAL A 15 8.17 -15.42 -6.21
CA VAL A 15 7.92 -14.81 -7.52
C VAL A 15 8.77 -13.55 -7.64
N THR A 16 9.47 -13.39 -8.76
CA THR A 16 10.22 -12.16 -9.03
C THR A 16 9.27 -11.09 -9.56
N LEU A 17 9.21 -9.95 -8.87
CA LEU A 17 8.45 -8.78 -9.32
C LEU A 17 9.30 -7.94 -10.29
N PRO A 18 8.78 -7.62 -11.49
CA PRO A 18 9.42 -6.70 -12.42
C PRO A 18 9.64 -5.30 -11.81
N LYS A 19 10.74 -4.62 -12.17
CA LYS A 19 11.13 -3.31 -11.62
C LYS A 19 10.15 -2.18 -11.98
N ASP A 20 9.51 -2.29 -13.13
CA ASP A 20 8.48 -1.37 -13.63
C ASP A 20 7.22 -1.35 -12.76
N LEU A 21 7.04 -2.30 -11.85
CA LEU A 21 5.96 -2.27 -10.85
C LEU A 21 6.24 -1.30 -9.69
N GLY A 22 7.44 -0.73 -9.58
CA GLY A 22 7.77 0.26 -8.56
C GLY A 22 7.72 -0.27 -7.12
N VAL A 23 7.94 -1.58 -6.93
CA VAL A 23 7.99 -2.20 -5.60
C VAL A 23 9.39 -2.07 -5.01
N ASP A 24 9.47 -1.47 -3.82
CA ASP A 24 10.74 -1.24 -3.14
C ASP A 24 11.24 -2.49 -2.42
N THR A 25 12.56 -2.55 -2.21
CA THR A 25 13.18 -3.64 -1.45
C THR A 25 12.75 -3.54 0.01
N GLY A 26 12.21 -4.63 0.56
CA GLY A 26 11.74 -4.68 1.95
C GLY A 26 10.29 -4.23 2.14
N GLN A 27 9.58 -3.88 1.07
CA GLN A 27 8.15 -3.55 1.15
C GLN A 27 7.33 -4.78 1.57
N GLU A 28 6.47 -4.60 2.57
CA GLU A 28 5.59 -5.66 3.07
C GLU A 28 4.24 -5.67 2.33
N PHE A 29 3.70 -6.87 2.11
CA PHE A 29 2.41 -7.07 1.47
C PHE A 29 1.53 -8.03 2.27
N LEU A 30 0.24 -7.73 2.32
CA LEU A 30 -0.77 -8.72 2.65
C LEU A 30 -1.03 -9.58 1.41
N ILE A 31 -0.95 -10.90 1.57
CA ILE A 31 -1.20 -11.86 0.50
C ILE A 31 -2.62 -12.42 0.67
N GLN A 32 -3.43 -12.30 -0.37
CA GLN A 32 -4.78 -12.87 -0.41
C GLN A 32 -4.98 -13.69 -1.67
N LYS A 33 -5.73 -14.79 -1.55
CA LYS A 33 -6.21 -15.56 -2.70
C LYS A 33 -7.57 -14.99 -3.11
N GLY A 34 -7.63 -14.32 -4.25
CA GLY A 34 -8.87 -13.86 -4.86
C GLY A 34 -9.57 -14.96 -5.65
N ASP A 35 -10.67 -14.60 -6.31
CA ASP A 35 -11.36 -15.49 -7.23
C ASP A 35 -10.48 -15.87 -8.43
N ASN A 36 -10.80 -17.01 -9.07
CA ASN A 36 -10.10 -17.50 -10.26
C ASN A 36 -8.59 -17.71 -10.08
N ASP A 37 -8.17 -18.17 -8.89
CA ASP A 37 -6.77 -18.47 -8.55
C ASP A 37 -5.81 -17.26 -8.66
N ILE A 38 -6.35 -16.05 -8.58
CA ILE A 38 -5.56 -14.82 -8.57
C ILE A 38 -4.91 -14.65 -7.19
N ILE A 39 -3.60 -14.38 -7.19
CA ILE A 39 -2.88 -13.95 -5.99
C ILE A 39 -2.83 -12.43 -5.99
N ILE A 40 -3.37 -11.82 -4.94
CA ILE A 40 -3.39 -10.37 -4.76
C ILE A 40 -2.36 -10.00 -3.71
N LEU A 41 -1.46 -9.06 -4.07
CA LEU A 41 -0.50 -8.45 -3.17
C LEU A 41 -0.97 -7.04 -2.84
N VAL A 42 -1.38 -6.81 -1.59
CA VAL A 42 -1.82 -5.49 -1.13
C VAL A 42 -0.70 -4.89 -0.30
N PRO A 43 -0.11 -3.74 -0.71
CA PRO A 43 0.90 -3.05 0.11
C PRO A 43 0.36 -2.80 1.51
N LYS A 44 1.16 -3.14 2.53
CA LYS A 44 0.81 -2.80 3.89
C LYS A 44 0.96 -1.29 4.07
N VAL A 45 -0.13 -0.62 4.40
CA VAL A 45 -0.09 0.80 4.75
C VAL A 45 0.66 0.92 6.07
N PRO A 46 1.69 1.78 6.17
CA PRO A 46 2.38 2.04 7.43
C PRO A 46 1.38 2.56 8.46
N ASN A 47 1.59 2.22 9.73
CA ASN A 47 0.72 2.69 10.80
C ASN A 47 0.81 4.23 10.86
N PRO A 48 -0.27 4.98 10.58
CA PRO A 48 -0.23 6.44 10.68
C PRO A 48 -0.08 6.90 12.13
N PHE A 49 -0.42 6.06 13.11
CA PHE A 49 -0.28 6.34 14.54
C PHE A 49 1.04 5.79 15.12
N ASP A 50 2.12 5.78 14.33
CA ASP A 50 3.43 5.31 14.77
C ASP A 50 4.20 6.33 15.64
N GLY A 51 3.60 7.51 15.88
CA GLY A 51 4.19 8.60 16.64
C GLY A 51 5.31 9.34 15.91
N LYS A 52 5.57 9.01 14.64
CA LYS A 52 6.58 9.64 13.78
C LYS A 52 5.96 10.34 12.58
N THR A 53 4.84 9.82 12.09
CA THR A 53 4.11 10.38 10.97
C THR A 53 3.52 11.73 11.40
N ASP A 54 3.80 12.78 10.61
CA ASP A 54 3.14 14.06 10.78
C ASP A 54 1.68 13.92 10.33
N LEU A 55 0.76 14.08 11.28
CA LEU A 55 -0.67 13.99 11.07
C LEU A 55 -1.32 15.38 11.04
N THR A 56 -0.54 16.46 10.96
CA THR A 56 -1.07 17.81 10.87
C THR A 56 -1.85 17.98 9.57
N MET A 57 -3.11 18.35 9.69
CA MET A 57 -3.93 18.72 8.55
C MET A 57 -3.82 20.23 8.37
N ASN A 58 -3.10 20.65 7.34
CA ASN A 58 -2.91 22.07 7.01
C ASN A 58 -4.02 22.64 6.11
N ASP A 59 -4.98 21.79 5.73
CA ASP A 59 -5.95 22.00 4.66
C ASP A 59 -7.41 22.04 5.17
N ASP A 60 -7.62 22.02 6.48
CA ASP A 60 -8.93 21.79 7.10
C ASP A 60 -10.04 22.78 6.71
N PHE A 61 -9.66 23.92 6.10
CA PHE A 61 -10.56 24.98 5.69
C PHE A 61 -10.38 25.43 4.24
N GLU A 62 -9.62 24.71 3.40
CA GLU A 62 -9.51 25.10 2.00
C GLU A 62 -10.86 24.93 1.29
N GLY A 63 -11.37 26.02 0.73
CA GLY A 63 -12.69 26.07 0.10
C GLY A 63 -13.88 26.19 1.05
N VAL A 64 -13.66 26.25 2.37
CA VAL A 64 -14.74 26.39 3.35
C VAL A 64 -14.97 27.87 3.68
N ARG A 65 -16.19 28.36 3.47
CA ARG A 65 -16.58 29.71 3.90
C ARG A 65 -17.02 29.64 5.36
N LEU A 66 -16.21 30.21 6.26
CA LEU A 66 -16.61 30.43 7.65
C LEU A 66 -17.86 31.32 7.67
N LEU A 67 -18.93 30.85 8.31
CA LEU A 67 -20.15 31.61 8.51
C LEU A 67 -20.08 32.29 9.88
N ASP A 68 -20.52 33.54 9.94
CA ASP A 68 -20.39 34.36 11.15
C ASP A 68 -21.29 33.90 12.31
N ASN A 69 -22.28 33.03 12.07
CA ASN A 69 -23.18 32.48 13.10
C ASN A 69 -23.70 31.09 12.70
N GLU A 70 -23.61 30.11 13.61
CA GLU A 70 -24.52 28.95 13.63
C GLU A 70 -25.76 29.37 14.43
N ILE A 71 -26.96 29.25 13.83
CA ILE A 71 -28.26 29.49 14.49
C ILE A 71 -28.82 28.16 14.96
#